data_AF-A0A800N801-F1
#
_entry.id   AF-A0A800N801-F1
#
_cell.length_a   1.000
_cell.length_b   1.000
_cell.length_c   1.000
_cell.angle_alpha   90.00
_cell.angle_beta   90.00
_cell.angle_gamma   90.00
#
_symmetry.space_group_name_H-M   'P 1'
#
loop_
_entity.id
_entity.type
_entity.pdbx_description
1 polymer ?
#
loop_
_entity_poly.entity_id
_entity_poly.type
_entity_poly.pdbx_seq_one_letter_code
_entity_poly.pdbx_strand_id
1 'polypeptide(L)'
;MPIWGITIQNEPEARQVWDSCLYTGEEEWGFIKNHLGPSLEKHGFGDVKIIIWDHNRNVIFERAQAVLSDPEAAKYVWGTGVHWYVSEEFENLSKVHDAFPDKHLIFTEGCIEGGPKVGEWHTGERYGRIIIGDLNNHLEAWIDWNLVLNEEGGPNHVGNYCDAPVIVDTKKDEVHYNSSYYYIGHFSKFIKPGARRIGSQALNNRLLANAF
;
A
#
# COMPACT_ATOMS: atom_id res chain seq x y z
N MET A 1 -11.23 -17.91 -8.10
CA MET A 1 -11.29 -16.43 -8.24
C MET A 1 -10.07 -16.01 -9.03
N PRO A 2 -10.17 -15.11 -10.03
CA PRO A 2 -9.00 -14.59 -10.72
C PRO A 2 -8.15 -13.75 -9.76
N ILE A 3 -6.82 -13.92 -9.83
CA ILE A 3 -5.86 -13.10 -9.07
C ILE A 3 -5.34 -12.02 -10.01
N TRP A 4 -5.49 -10.76 -9.62
CA TRP A 4 -4.99 -9.62 -10.41
C TRP A 4 -3.49 -9.44 -10.26
N GLY A 5 -2.99 -9.53 -9.03
CA GLY A 5 -1.57 -9.36 -8.72
C GLY A 5 -1.20 -10.01 -7.39
N ILE A 6 0.10 -10.16 -7.19
CA ILE A 6 0.73 -10.70 -6.00
C ILE A 6 1.92 -9.81 -5.62
N THR A 7 2.21 -9.72 -4.33
CA THR A 7 3.48 -9.20 -3.84
C THR A 7 4.45 -10.37 -3.62
N ILE A 8 5.75 -10.11 -3.64
CA ILE A 8 6.75 -11.18 -3.40
C ILE A 8 6.68 -11.68 -1.96
N GLN A 9 6.62 -10.74 -1.04
CA GLN A 9 6.62 -10.98 0.39
C GLN A 9 6.08 -9.74 1.06
N ASN A 10 5.12 -9.90 1.97
CA ASN A 10 4.68 -8.82 2.85
C ASN A 10 5.84 -8.39 3.76
N GLU A 11 6.16 -7.10 3.77
CA GLU A 11 7.15 -6.48 4.66
C GLU A 11 8.49 -7.25 4.75
N PRO A 12 9.24 -7.42 3.64
CA PRO A 12 10.43 -8.26 3.58
C PRO A 12 11.60 -7.78 4.47
N GLU A 13 11.51 -6.60 5.08
CA GLU A 13 12.50 -6.13 6.06
C GLU A 13 11.97 -6.14 7.51
N ALA A 14 10.73 -6.59 7.73
CA ALA A 14 10.14 -6.67 9.06
C ALA A 14 10.47 -8.02 9.71
N ARG A 15 11.30 -7.99 10.75
CA ARG A 15 11.49 -9.15 11.64
C ARG A 15 10.49 -9.06 12.79
N GLN A 16 9.48 -9.92 12.75
CA GLN A 16 8.36 -9.85 13.70
C GLN A 16 8.21 -11.12 14.53
N VAL A 17 7.39 -11.03 15.58
CA VAL A 17 6.98 -12.20 16.40
C VAL A 17 5.83 -12.98 15.76
N TRP A 18 5.26 -12.47 14.67
CA TRP A 18 4.27 -13.11 13.81
C TRP A 18 4.88 -13.50 12.46
N ASP A 19 4.04 -14.05 11.57
CA ASP A 19 4.42 -14.50 10.23
C ASP A 19 5.21 -13.44 9.47
N SER A 20 6.50 -13.71 9.25
CA SER A 20 7.43 -12.84 8.54
C SER A 20 8.50 -13.66 7.85
N CYS A 21 8.98 -13.18 6.70
CA CYS A 21 10.10 -13.78 5.97
C CYS A 21 10.97 -12.66 5.43
N LEU A 22 12.25 -12.64 5.81
CA LEU A 22 13.16 -11.59 5.40
C LEU A 22 13.66 -11.83 3.97
N TYR A 23 13.71 -10.76 3.17
CA TYR A 23 14.32 -10.74 1.85
C TYR A 23 15.16 -9.46 1.66
N THR A 24 16.45 -9.62 1.37
CA THR A 24 17.24 -8.51 0.82
C THR A 24 16.77 -8.15 -0.59
N GLY A 25 17.19 -7.00 -1.11
CA GLY A 25 16.86 -6.60 -2.48
C GLY A 25 17.39 -7.61 -3.51
N GLU A 26 18.57 -8.18 -3.23
CA GLU A 26 19.19 -9.22 -4.06
C GLU A 26 18.44 -10.56 -3.96
N GLU A 27 17.95 -10.94 -2.78
CA GLU A 27 17.16 -12.16 -2.63
C GLU A 27 15.82 -12.04 -3.38
N GLU A 28 15.14 -10.89 -3.25
CA GLU A 28 13.90 -10.58 -3.97
C GLU A 28 14.12 -10.59 -5.49
N TRP A 29 15.15 -9.88 -5.97
CA TRP A 29 15.59 -9.90 -7.37
C TRP A 29 15.86 -11.33 -7.87
N GLY A 30 16.65 -12.10 -7.12
CA GLY A 30 17.05 -13.45 -7.50
C GLY A 30 15.87 -14.40 -7.56
N PHE A 31 14.93 -14.28 -6.62
CA PHE A 31 13.70 -15.08 -6.62
C PHE A 31 12.80 -14.78 -7.82
N ILE A 32 12.60 -13.49 -8.14
CA ILE A 32 11.80 -13.07 -9.30
C ILE A 32 12.41 -13.61 -10.59
N LYS A 33 13.70 -13.32 -10.81
CA LYS A 33 14.39 -13.61 -12.06
C LYS A 33 14.53 -15.11 -12.33
N ASN A 34 14.93 -15.87 -11.30
CA ASN A 34 15.35 -17.25 -11.49
C ASN A 34 14.24 -18.27 -11.17
N HIS A 35 13.16 -17.86 -10.51
CA HIS A 35 12.13 -18.77 -10.02
C HIS A 35 10.70 -18.32 -10.33
N LEU A 36 10.22 -17.24 -9.71
CA LEU A 36 8.81 -16.88 -9.76
C LEU A 36 8.35 -16.46 -11.17
N GLY A 37 9.05 -15.52 -11.79
CA GLY A 37 8.71 -15.00 -13.12
C GLY A 37 8.62 -16.10 -14.18
N PRO A 38 9.69 -16.90 -14.40
CA PRO A 38 9.67 -18.01 -15.33
C PRO A 38 8.59 -19.07 -15.01
N SER A 39 8.32 -19.31 -13.72
CA SER A 39 7.29 -20.26 -13.32
C SER A 39 5.88 -19.77 -13.68
N LEU A 40 5.57 -18.49 -13.44
CA LEU A 40 4.28 -17.91 -13.79
C LEU A 40 4.05 -17.97 -15.31
N GLU A 41 5.03 -17.56 -16.12
CA GLU A 41 4.93 -17.65 -17.58
C GLU A 41 4.71 -19.10 -18.05
N LYS A 42 5.55 -20.03 -17.57
CA LYS A 42 5.48 -21.45 -17.95
C LYS A 42 4.11 -22.08 -17.66
N HIS A 43 3.45 -21.65 -16.59
CA HIS A 43 2.17 -22.20 -16.17
C HIS A 43 0.96 -21.36 -16.64
N GLY A 44 1.17 -20.38 -17.52
CA GLY A 44 0.09 -19.58 -18.11
C GLY A 44 -0.46 -18.48 -17.20
N PHE A 45 0.31 -18.06 -16.19
CA PHE A 45 -0.01 -16.99 -15.25
C PHE A 45 0.82 -15.72 -15.47
N GLY A 46 1.45 -15.56 -16.64
CA GLY A 46 2.28 -14.39 -16.98
C GLY A 46 1.52 -13.05 -16.93
N ASP A 47 0.19 -13.07 -16.97
CA ASP A 47 -0.63 -11.85 -16.87
C ASP A 47 -0.80 -11.33 -15.43
N VAL A 48 -0.53 -12.17 -14.41
CA VAL A 48 -0.62 -11.81 -12.99
C VAL A 48 0.45 -10.78 -12.67
N LYS A 49 0.05 -9.66 -12.07
CA LYS A 49 0.98 -8.56 -11.75
C LYS A 49 1.89 -8.93 -10.60
N ILE A 50 3.19 -8.79 -10.79
CA ILE A 50 4.18 -8.92 -9.71
C ILE A 50 4.47 -7.52 -9.15
N ILE A 51 4.26 -7.38 -7.85
CA ILE A 51 4.53 -6.16 -7.08
C ILE A 51 5.72 -6.45 -6.15
N ILE A 52 6.76 -5.63 -6.23
CA ILE A 52 7.95 -5.75 -5.38
C ILE A 52 7.87 -4.82 -4.18
N TRP A 53 8.80 -4.99 -3.24
CA TRP A 53 8.99 -4.21 -2.03
C TRP A 53 7.92 -4.40 -0.94
N ASP A 54 6.66 -4.04 -1.21
CA ASP A 54 5.51 -4.24 -0.31
C ASP A 54 5.79 -3.86 1.16
N HIS A 55 6.39 -2.67 1.35
CA HIS A 55 6.85 -2.20 2.64
C HIS A 55 7.06 -0.68 2.66
N ASN A 56 7.73 -0.16 3.68
CA ASN A 56 7.71 1.25 4.03
C ASN A 56 8.42 2.19 3.04
N ARG A 57 7.95 3.44 2.99
CA ARG A 57 8.33 4.44 1.98
C ARG A 57 9.76 5.00 2.11
N ASN A 58 10.39 4.87 3.27
CA ASN A 58 11.70 5.49 3.56
C ASN A 58 12.85 4.96 2.69
N VAL A 59 12.82 3.68 2.30
CA VAL A 59 13.87 3.04 1.47
C VAL A 59 13.36 2.49 0.14
N ILE A 60 12.12 2.83 -0.24
CA ILE A 60 11.47 2.28 -1.44
C ILE A 60 12.30 2.47 -2.72
N PHE A 61 13.04 3.58 -2.84
CA PHE A 61 13.88 3.83 -4.01
C PHE A 61 15.03 2.84 -4.12
N GLU A 62 15.77 2.60 -3.03
CA GLU A 62 16.87 1.63 -2.99
C GLU A 62 16.37 0.22 -3.33
N ARG A 63 15.21 -0.14 -2.79
CA ARG A 63 14.59 -1.45 -2.94
C ARG A 63 14.05 -1.68 -4.35
N ALA A 64 13.39 -0.69 -4.92
CA ALA A 64 12.98 -0.71 -6.32
C ALA A 64 14.21 -0.79 -7.24
N GLN A 65 15.27 -0.02 -6.95
CA GLN A 65 16.49 -0.02 -7.75
C GLN A 65 17.19 -1.38 -7.77
N ALA A 66 17.24 -2.10 -6.65
CA ALA A 66 17.87 -3.42 -6.55
C ALA A 66 17.27 -4.44 -7.53
N VAL A 67 15.97 -4.36 -7.81
CA VAL A 67 15.28 -5.28 -8.73
C VAL A 67 15.17 -4.70 -10.14
N LEU A 68 14.71 -3.46 -10.27
CA LEU A 68 14.31 -2.86 -11.55
C LEU A 68 15.49 -2.45 -12.44
N SER A 69 16.70 -2.35 -11.88
CA SER A 69 17.91 -2.04 -12.66
C SER A 69 18.37 -3.21 -13.55
N ASP A 70 17.88 -4.43 -13.33
CA ASP A 70 18.14 -5.58 -14.19
C ASP A 70 16.94 -5.86 -15.11
N PRO A 71 17.05 -5.62 -16.43
CA PRO A 71 15.97 -5.86 -17.38
C PRO A 71 15.41 -7.29 -17.36
N GLU A 72 16.24 -8.30 -17.02
CA GLU A 72 15.80 -9.70 -16.98
C GLU A 72 14.91 -10.02 -15.78
N ALA A 73 15.01 -9.24 -14.70
CA ALA A 73 14.07 -9.30 -13.58
C ALA A 73 12.90 -8.34 -13.82
N ALA A 74 13.20 -7.10 -14.23
CA ALA A 74 12.23 -6.03 -14.41
C ALA A 74 11.12 -6.36 -15.42
N LYS A 75 11.39 -7.22 -16.42
CA LYS A 75 10.36 -7.66 -17.38
C LYS A 75 9.18 -8.40 -16.73
N TYR A 76 9.39 -9.04 -15.57
CA TYR A 76 8.33 -9.71 -14.84
C TYR A 76 7.59 -8.78 -13.86
N VAL A 77 8.21 -7.65 -13.50
CA VAL A 77 7.68 -6.74 -12.48
C VAL A 77 6.73 -5.72 -13.11
N TRP A 78 5.53 -5.64 -12.53
CA TRP A 78 4.53 -4.63 -12.88
C TRP A 78 4.77 -3.32 -12.15
N GLY A 79 5.07 -3.38 -10.85
CA GLY A 79 5.24 -2.17 -10.04
C GLY A 79 5.78 -2.44 -8.65
N THR A 80 5.77 -1.40 -7.82
CA THR A 80 6.29 -1.41 -6.45
C THR A 80 5.19 -1.07 -5.46
N GLY A 81 5.05 -1.89 -4.41
CA GLY A 81 4.09 -1.74 -3.32
C GLY A 81 4.65 -0.86 -2.20
N VAL A 82 3.80 -0.12 -1.49
CA VAL A 82 4.22 0.75 -0.39
C VAL A 82 3.26 0.75 0.80
N HIS A 83 3.83 0.79 2.00
CA HIS A 83 3.15 0.94 3.29
C HIS A 83 3.46 2.30 3.95
N TRP A 84 2.64 2.75 4.92
CA TRP A 84 2.79 4.07 5.55
C TRP A 84 3.46 4.14 6.93
N TYR A 85 3.89 3.02 7.52
CA TYR A 85 4.13 2.91 8.96
C TYR A 85 5.39 3.65 9.47
N VAL A 86 6.33 4.01 8.60
CA VAL A 86 7.61 4.63 9.00
C VAL A 86 7.70 6.12 8.68
N SER A 87 7.28 6.54 7.49
CA SER A 87 7.48 7.94 7.07
C SER A 87 6.45 8.42 6.04
N GLU A 88 6.31 9.74 5.98
CA GLU A 88 5.53 10.47 4.95
C GLU A 88 6.43 11.10 3.89
N GLU A 89 7.57 10.49 3.61
CA GLU A 89 8.51 10.93 2.57
C GLU A 89 7.95 10.61 1.18
N PHE A 90 6.83 11.25 0.81
CA PHE A 90 6.10 11.02 -0.43
C PHE A 90 7.00 11.20 -1.66
N GLU A 91 7.99 12.08 -1.59
CA GLU A 91 8.94 12.35 -2.66
C GLU A 91 9.78 11.11 -3.04
N ASN A 92 9.92 10.12 -2.15
CA ASN A 92 10.58 8.86 -2.50
C ASN A 92 9.81 8.06 -3.54
N LEU A 93 8.47 8.21 -3.61
CA LEU A 93 7.66 7.63 -4.68
C LEU A 93 7.99 8.27 -6.02
N SER A 94 8.09 9.60 -6.05
CA SER A 94 8.49 10.35 -7.25
C SER A 94 9.88 9.95 -7.75
N LYS A 95 10.85 9.72 -6.84
CA LYS A 95 12.17 9.19 -7.22
C LYS A 95 12.09 7.83 -7.94
N VAL A 96 11.22 6.93 -7.47
CA VAL A 96 11.00 5.62 -8.13
C VAL A 96 10.38 5.81 -9.50
N HIS A 97 9.33 6.63 -9.60
CA HIS A 97 8.68 6.92 -10.88
C HIS A 97 9.64 7.55 -11.89
N ASP A 98 10.44 8.53 -11.47
CA ASP A 98 11.38 9.23 -12.35
C ASP A 98 12.49 8.29 -12.87
N ALA A 99 12.94 7.33 -12.06
CA ALA A 99 13.95 6.35 -12.46
C ALA A 99 13.38 5.18 -13.29
N PHE A 100 12.13 4.79 -13.04
CA PHE A 100 11.47 3.63 -13.67
C PHE A 100 10.06 4.02 -14.17
N PRO A 101 9.95 4.92 -15.16
CA PRO A 101 8.67 5.55 -15.54
C PRO A 101 7.68 4.60 -16.24
N ASP A 102 8.13 3.42 -16.68
CA ASP A 102 7.28 2.34 -17.21
C ASP A 102 6.70 1.44 -16.12
N LYS A 103 7.08 1.64 -14.85
CA LYS A 103 6.63 0.86 -13.70
C LYS A 103 5.59 1.60 -12.88
N HIS A 104 4.70 0.83 -12.27
CA HIS A 104 3.56 1.34 -11.52
C HIS A 104 3.88 1.44 -10.02
N LEU A 105 3.14 2.29 -9.31
CA LEU A 105 3.19 2.43 -7.86
C LEU A 105 1.81 2.19 -7.24
N ILE A 106 1.77 1.38 -6.19
CA ILE A 106 0.52 1.01 -5.51
C ILE A 106 0.73 1.04 -4.00
N PHE A 107 -0.22 1.64 -3.29
CA PHE A 107 -0.27 1.56 -1.84
C PHE A 107 -1.03 0.30 -1.47
N THR A 108 -0.34 -0.61 -0.79
CA THR A 108 -0.82 -1.98 -0.53
C THR A 108 -1.34 -2.16 0.89
N GLU A 109 -0.86 -1.34 1.84
CA GLU A 109 -1.27 -1.48 3.23
C GLU A 109 -1.03 -0.22 4.09
N GLY A 110 -2.02 0.08 4.94
CA GLY A 110 -1.83 0.94 6.10
C GLY A 110 -3.02 0.85 7.06
N CYS A 111 -2.76 1.11 8.34
CA CYS A 111 -3.78 1.23 9.37
C CYS A 111 -3.34 2.18 10.49
N ILE A 112 -4.29 2.64 11.31
CA ILE A 112 -3.97 3.32 12.56
C ILE A 112 -3.60 2.27 13.60
N GLU A 113 -2.44 2.42 14.18
CA GLU A 113 -1.83 1.47 15.10
C GLU A 113 -2.35 1.66 16.53
N GLY A 114 -2.30 0.61 17.36
CA GLY A 114 -2.63 0.70 18.78
C GLY A 114 -4.12 0.64 19.10
N GLY A 115 -4.88 -0.12 18.31
CA GLY A 115 -6.29 -0.44 18.52
C GLY A 115 -7.29 0.66 18.12
N PRO A 116 -8.61 0.36 18.24
CA PRO A 116 -9.67 1.19 17.69
C PRO A 116 -9.71 2.60 18.29
N LYS A 117 -9.96 3.62 17.45
CA LYS A 117 -10.11 5.02 17.82
C LYS A 117 -11.53 5.51 17.52
N VAL A 118 -12.53 4.78 18.01
CA VAL A 118 -13.94 5.03 17.70
C VAL A 118 -14.34 6.46 18.07
N GLY A 119 -14.83 7.21 17.08
CA GLY A 119 -15.27 8.60 17.24
C GLY A 119 -14.18 9.66 17.08
N GLU A 120 -12.91 9.26 16.94
CA GLU A 120 -11.81 10.19 16.70
C GLU A 120 -11.78 10.68 15.25
N TRP A 121 -11.56 11.99 15.06
CA TRP A 121 -11.53 12.60 13.73
C TRP A 121 -10.14 12.59 13.09
N HIS A 122 -9.10 12.74 13.91
CA HIS A 122 -7.71 12.88 13.47
C HIS A 122 -7.19 11.62 12.73
N THR A 123 -7.77 10.45 12.97
CA THR A 123 -7.45 9.22 12.25
C THR A 123 -7.83 9.34 10.78
N GLY A 124 -9.04 9.79 10.48
CA GLY A 124 -9.48 10.12 9.12
C GLY A 124 -8.60 11.18 8.44
N GLU A 125 -8.18 12.22 9.18
CA GLU A 125 -7.27 13.24 8.65
C GLU A 125 -5.92 12.65 8.20
N ARG A 126 -5.37 11.67 8.93
CA ARG A 126 -4.17 10.92 8.49
C ARG A 126 -4.42 10.16 7.20
N TYR A 127 -5.56 9.46 7.06
CA TYR A 127 -5.95 8.80 5.80
C TYR A 127 -6.02 9.81 4.64
N GLY A 128 -6.72 10.93 4.82
CA GLY A 128 -6.84 11.95 3.78
C GLY A 128 -5.48 12.51 3.34
N ARG A 129 -4.63 12.85 4.31
CA ARG A 129 -3.28 13.37 4.05
C ARG A 129 -2.40 12.36 3.30
N ILE A 130 -2.41 11.09 3.71
CA ILE A 130 -1.59 10.06 3.06
C ILE A 130 -2.10 9.79 1.64
N ILE A 131 -3.41 9.57 1.47
CA ILE A 131 -3.99 9.33 0.14
C ILE A 131 -3.67 10.49 -0.81
N ILE A 132 -3.82 11.75 -0.37
CA ILE A 132 -3.50 12.90 -1.21
C ILE A 132 -1.99 12.98 -1.50
N GLY A 133 -1.14 12.77 -0.49
CA GLY A 133 0.32 12.78 -0.64
C GLY A 133 0.80 11.72 -1.63
N ASP A 134 0.32 10.49 -1.49
CA ASP A 134 0.66 9.38 -2.37
C ASP A 134 0.19 9.62 -3.81
N LEU A 135 -1.09 10.00 -4.00
CA LEU A 135 -1.64 10.28 -5.34
C LEU A 135 -0.93 11.45 -6.03
N ASN A 136 -0.47 12.45 -5.27
CA ASN A 136 0.32 13.54 -5.83
C ASN A 136 1.75 13.13 -6.20
N ASN A 137 2.21 11.97 -5.72
CA ASN A 137 3.53 11.40 -6.00
C ASN A 137 3.41 10.07 -6.76
N HIS A 138 2.62 10.08 -7.84
CA HIS A 138 2.55 9.02 -8.87
C HIS A 138 1.91 7.70 -8.45
N LEU A 139 1.37 7.59 -7.24
CA LEU A 139 0.67 6.39 -6.81
C LEU A 139 -0.67 6.23 -7.54
N GLU A 140 -1.02 5.00 -7.93
CA GLU A 140 -2.14 4.72 -8.85
C GLU A 140 -3.34 4.03 -8.18
N ALA A 141 -3.14 3.39 -7.02
CA ALA A 141 -4.18 2.66 -6.30
C ALA A 141 -3.86 2.59 -4.81
N TRP A 142 -4.90 2.56 -3.95
CA TRP A 142 -4.75 2.58 -2.50
C TRP A 142 -5.62 1.52 -1.84
N ILE A 143 -5.00 0.68 -0.99
CA ILE A 143 -5.63 -0.46 -0.34
C ILE A 143 -5.47 -0.29 1.18
N ASP A 144 -6.59 -0.30 1.90
CA ASP A 144 -6.61 -0.30 3.36
C ASP A 144 -6.31 -1.70 3.91
N TRP A 145 -5.91 -1.79 5.18
CA TRP A 145 -5.55 -3.07 5.80
C TRP A 145 -6.76 -3.95 6.15
N ASN A 146 -7.27 -3.89 7.39
CA ASN A 146 -8.41 -4.68 7.81
C ASN A 146 -9.71 -3.93 7.50
N LEU A 147 -10.57 -4.52 6.66
CA LEU A 147 -11.87 -3.94 6.32
C LEU A 147 -12.78 -3.74 7.55
N VAL A 148 -12.73 -4.70 8.48
CA VAL A 148 -13.55 -4.74 9.69
C VAL A 148 -12.73 -5.34 10.83
N LEU A 149 -12.78 -4.72 12.02
CA LEU A 149 -12.23 -5.29 13.26
C LEU A 149 -13.29 -5.25 14.37
N ASN A 150 -13.07 -6.02 15.44
CA ASN A 150 -13.93 -5.96 16.63
C ASN A 150 -13.59 -4.74 17.51
N GLU A 151 -14.33 -4.57 18.61
CA GLU A 151 -14.13 -3.45 19.55
C GLU A 151 -12.75 -3.39 20.24
N GLU A 152 -11.94 -4.45 20.12
CA GLU A 152 -10.57 -4.53 20.63
C GLU A 152 -9.51 -4.28 19.54
N GLY A 153 -9.89 -4.20 18.26
CA GLY A 153 -8.97 -4.04 17.13
C GLY A 153 -8.36 -5.36 16.66
N GLY A 154 -9.05 -6.47 16.90
CA GLY A 154 -8.63 -7.82 16.55
C GLY A 154 -9.78 -8.65 15.93
N PRO A 155 -9.71 -9.99 16.04
CA PRO A 155 -8.71 -10.77 16.78
C PRO A 155 -7.31 -10.70 16.14
N ASN A 156 -6.26 -10.71 16.97
CA ASN A 156 -4.87 -10.78 16.51
C ASN A 156 -4.09 -11.74 17.43
N HIS A 157 -3.46 -12.76 16.84
CA HIS A 157 -2.86 -13.88 17.59
C HIS A 157 -1.61 -13.50 18.43
N VAL A 158 -1.04 -12.31 18.20
CA VAL A 158 0.09 -11.76 18.94
C VAL A 158 -0.27 -10.46 19.68
N GLY A 159 -1.54 -10.07 19.68
CA GLY A 159 -2.01 -8.84 20.33
C GLY A 159 -1.59 -7.54 19.64
N ASN A 160 -1.22 -7.59 18.35
CA ASN A 160 -0.91 -6.39 17.55
C ASN A 160 -2.20 -5.73 17.03
N TYR A 161 -2.94 -5.07 17.91
CA TYR A 161 -4.24 -4.50 17.59
C TYR A 161 -4.14 -3.19 16.80
N CYS A 162 -5.07 -3.02 15.86
CA CYS A 162 -5.15 -1.85 14.97
C CYS A 162 -6.57 -1.29 14.98
N ASP A 163 -6.73 -0.08 14.46
CA ASP A 163 -8.03 0.45 14.06
C ASP A 163 -8.42 -0.07 12.67
N ALA A 164 -9.69 0.07 12.32
CA ALA A 164 -10.22 -0.19 10.98
C ALA A 164 -11.28 0.87 10.61
N PRO A 165 -11.58 1.07 9.32
CA PRO A 165 -12.70 1.91 8.89
C PRO A 165 -14.04 1.48 9.48
N VAL A 166 -14.22 0.20 9.75
CA VAL A 166 -15.43 -0.35 10.36
C VAL A 166 -15.06 -1.14 11.61
N ILE A 167 -15.65 -0.76 12.74
CA ILE A 167 -15.54 -1.48 14.00
C ILE A 167 -16.90 -2.09 14.33
N VAL A 168 -16.93 -3.38 14.60
CA VAL A 168 -18.14 -4.10 15.04
C VAL A 168 -18.04 -4.32 16.54
N ASP A 169 -18.93 -3.70 17.31
CA ASP A 169 -19.12 -4.00 18.72
C ASP A 169 -20.00 -5.25 18.84
N THR A 170 -19.35 -6.39 19.03
CA THR A 170 -20.01 -7.70 19.09
C THR A 170 -20.85 -7.88 20.36
N LYS A 171 -20.62 -7.05 21.39
CA LYS A 171 -21.37 -7.10 22.66
C LYS A 171 -22.67 -6.31 22.58
N LYS A 172 -22.69 -5.24 21.80
CA LYS A 172 -23.87 -4.38 21.61
C LYS A 172 -24.65 -4.62 20.33
N ASP A 173 -24.12 -5.44 19.41
CA ASP A 173 -24.68 -5.61 18.06
C ASP A 173 -24.71 -4.27 17.29
N GLU A 174 -23.62 -3.50 17.42
CA GLU A 174 -23.48 -2.17 16.83
C GLU A 174 -22.33 -2.13 15.81
N VAL A 175 -22.52 -1.36 14.73
CA VAL A 175 -21.50 -1.10 13.73
C VAL A 175 -21.09 0.37 13.79
N HIS A 176 -19.81 0.61 14.06
CA HIS A 176 -19.22 1.94 14.06
C HIS A 176 -18.45 2.16 12.75
N TYR A 177 -18.84 3.19 12.01
CA TYR A 177 -18.09 3.67 10.86
C TYR A 177 -17.16 4.80 11.31
N ASN A 178 -15.86 4.52 11.32
CA ASN A 178 -14.85 5.48 11.74
C ASN A 178 -14.65 6.59 10.71
N SER A 179 -14.00 7.68 11.12
CA SER A 179 -13.68 8.79 10.21
C SER A 179 -12.90 8.32 8.97
N SER A 180 -12.00 7.35 9.10
CA SER A 180 -11.28 6.71 7.99
C SER A 180 -12.19 6.12 6.91
N TYR A 181 -13.35 5.53 7.26
CA TYR A 181 -14.34 5.05 6.29
C TYR A 181 -14.84 6.16 5.37
N TYR A 182 -15.17 7.31 5.96
CA TYR A 182 -15.65 8.45 5.20
C TYR A 182 -14.54 9.10 4.36
N TYR A 183 -13.32 9.20 4.92
CA TYR A 183 -12.16 9.71 4.17
C TYR A 183 -11.82 8.82 2.97
N ILE A 184 -11.74 7.50 3.11
CA ILE A 184 -11.60 6.57 1.97
C ILE A 184 -12.76 6.76 0.99
N GLY A 185 -13.99 6.95 1.50
CA GLY A 185 -15.18 7.24 0.71
C GLY A 185 -15.07 8.51 -0.17
N HIS A 186 -14.40 9.56 0.32
CA HIS A 186 -14.16 10.79 -0.44
C HIS A 186 -13.27 10.58 -1.68
N PHE A 187 -12.48 9.51 -1.73
CA PHE A 187 -11.68 9.15 -2.90
C PHE A 187 -12.38 8.06 -3.72
N SER A 188 -12.62 6.89 -3.11
CA SER A 188 -13.13 5.69 -3.80
C SER A 188 -14.51 5.86 -4.46
N LYS A 189 -15.38 6.71 -3.89
CA LYS A 189 -16.71 6.96 -4.48
C LYS A 189 -16.65 7.79 -5.75
N PHE A 190 -15.65 8.65 -5.90
CA PHE A 190 -15.60 9.69 -6.93
C PHE A 190 -14.47 9.48 -7.94
N ILE A 191 -13.35 8.89 -7.53
CA ILE A 191 -12.23 8.52 -8.41
C ILE A 191 -12.48 7.08 -8.89
N LYS A 192 -12.88 6.93 -10.15
CA LYS A 192 -13.19 5.62 -10.76
C LYS A 192 -11.96 4.98 -11.40
N PRO A 193 -11.93 3.64 -11.56
CA PRO A 193 -10.88 2.98 -12.33
C PRO A 193 -10.69 3.63 -13.70
N GLY A 194 -9.45 3.97 -14.05
CA GLY A 194 -9.12 4.67 -15.28
C GLY A 194 -9.17 6.20 -15.21
N ALA A 195 -9.54 6.79 -14.07
CA ALA A 195 -9.37 8.22 -13.81
C ALA A 195 -7.89 8.61 -13.94
N ARG A 196 -7.62 9.82 -14.44
CA ARG A 196 -6.25 10.30 -14.69
C ARG A 196 -6.00 11.57 -13.91
N ARG A 197 -5.03 11.54 -13.00
CA ARG A 197 -4.65 12.74 -12.26
C ARG A 197 -4.23 13.85 -13.24
N ILE A 198 -4.75 15.06 -13.02
CA ILE A 198 -4.34 16.27 -13.73
C ILE A 198 -3.64 17.24 -12.78
N GLY A 199 -2.92 18.21 -13.35
CA GLY A 199 -2.22 19.22 -12.55
C GLY A 199 -3.18 20.03 -11.67
N SER A 200 -2.81 20.20 -10.40
CA SER A 200 -3.52 21.04 -9.44
C SER A 200 -2.52 21.76 -8.55
N GLN A 201 -2.83 22.99 -8.16
CA GLN A 201 -2.00 23.80 -7.28
C GLN A 201 -2.88 24.46 -6.22
N ALA A 202 -2.62 24.13 -4.95
CA ALA A 202 -3.22 24.84 -3.83
C ALA A 202 -2.39 26.09 -3.52
N LEU A 203 -3.03 27.26 -3.46
CA LEU A 203 -2.38 28.52 -3.09
C LEU A 203 -2.13 28.65 -1.58
N ASN A 204 -2.74 27.78 -0.78
CA ASN A 204 -2.62 27.76 0.67
C ASN A 204 -1.94 26.46 1.11
N ASN A 205 -0.78 26.58 1.75
CA ASN A 205 0.04 25.45 2.20
C ASN A 205 -0.61 24.62 3.34
N ARG A 206 -1.77 25.04 3.87
CA ARG A 206 -2.57 24.27 4.84
C ARG A 206 -3.61 23.36 4.17
N LEU A 207 -3.80 23.48 2.86
CA LEU A 207 -4.77 22.69 2.11
C LEU A 207 -4.03 21.69 1.21
N LEU A 208 -4.44 20.44 1.29
CA LEU A 208 -4.02 19.38 0.38
C LEU A 208 -5.12 19.15 -0.65
N ALA A 209 -4.73 18.99 -1.91
CA ALA A 209 -5.67 18.77 -3.00
C ALA A 209 -5.07 17.86 -4.07
N ASN A 210 -5.94 17.16 -4.77
CA ASN A 210 -5.66 16.47 -6.02
C ASN A 210 -6.82 16.71 -7.00
N ALA A 211 -6.56 16.52 -8.29
CA ALA A 211 -7.54 16.65 -9.36
C ALA A 211 -7.38 15.49 -10.33
N PHE A 212 -8.48 14.99 -10.88
CA PHE A 212 -8.58 13.83 -11.76
C PHE A 212 -9.56 14.09 -12.91
#